data_AF-A0A959H628-F1
#
_entry.id   AF-A0A959H628-F1
#
_cell.length_a   1.000
_cell.length_b   1.000
_cell.length_c   1.000
_cell.angle_alpha   90.00
_cell.angle_beta   90.00
_cell.angle_gamma   90.00
#
_symmetry.space_group_name_H-M   'P 1'
#
loop_
_entity.id
_entity.type
_entity.pdbx_description
1 polymer ?
#
loop_
_entity_poly.entity_id
_entity_poly.type
_entity_poly.pdbx_seq_one_letter_code
_entity_poly.pdbx_strand_id
1 'polypeptide(L)'
;LQGFDSFQLEGCLAQFANHQGACERIKNTPLPRQYDFFTRLFVWVFATLLPFGLLSLFLQGDQFSPAAWLVVPLSVVIAAVFTIMEKTGAANEDPFENRVTDVPLTALCNTIERDLKEQLGEAALPEKLLPVDGYLW
;
A
#
# COMPACT_ATOMS: atom_id res chain seq x y z
N LEU A 1 29.04 -16.85 35.29
CA LEU A 1 28.91 -15.72 34.33
C LEU A 1 28.58 -16.21 32.91
N GLN A 2 29.19 -17.29 32.41
CA GLN A 2 28.90 -17.87 31.07
C GLN A 2 27.43 -18.20 30.73
N GLY A 3 26.55 -18.42 31.72
CA GLY A 3 25.12 -18.70 31.45
C GLY A 3 24.26 -17.46 31.22
N PHE A 4 24.77 -16.27 31.59
CA PHE A 4 24.00 -15.02 31.50
C PHE A 4 23.94 -14.49 30.05
N ASP A 5 25.03 -14.68 29.30
CA ASP A 5 25.12 -14.25 27.89
C ASP A 5 24.21 -15.09 26.97
N SER A 6 24.17 -16.42 27.18
CA SER A 6 23.28 -17.31 26.42
C SER A 6 21.81 -16.97 26.66
N PHE A 7 21.45 -16.62 27.89
CA PHE A 7 20.08 -16.24 28.25
C PHE A 7 19.64 -14.92 27.58
N GLN A 8 20.55 -13.94 27.46
CA GLN A 8 20.27 -12.69 26.75
C GLN A 8 20.13 -12.90 25.24
N LEU A 9 21.00 -13.73 24.66
CA LEU A 9 20.94 -14.06 23.23
C LEU A 9 19.65 -14.82 22.89
N GLU A 10 19.24 -15.75 23.75
CA GLU A 10 17.98 -16.48 23.62
C GLU A 10 16.77 -15.53 23.59
N GLY A 11 16.75 -14.52 24.46
CA GLY A 11 15.72 -13.48 24.45
C GLY A 11 15.68 -12.68 23.15
N CYS A 12 16.84 -12.33 22.59
CA CYS A 12 16.93 -11.62 21.30
C CYS A 12 16.46 -12.48 20.13
N LEU A 13 16.86 -13.75 20.08
CA LEU A 13 16.41 -14.70 19.05
C LEU A 13 14.90 -14.96 19.11
N ALA A 14 14.35 -15.06 20.31
CA ALA A 14 12.91 -15.19 20.50
C ALA A 14 12.15 -13.96 19.96
N GLN A 15 12.67 -12.74 20.20
CA GLN A 15 12.10 -11.52 19.63
C GLN A 15 12.19 -11.50 18.10
N PHE A 16 13.33 -11.89 17.53
CA PHE A 16 13.49 -12.00 16.07
C PHE A 16 12.46 -12.96 15.46
N ALA A 17 12.29 -14.15 16.05
CA ALA A 17 11.30 -15.13 15.60
C ALA A 17 9.87 -14.60 15.70
N ASN A 18 9.54 -13.83 16.75
CA ASN A 18 8.23 -13.19 16.89
C ASN A 18 7.98 -12.14 15.79
N HIS A 19 8.98 -11.33 15.44
CA HIS A 19 8.87 -10.36 14.35
C HIS A 19 8.73 -11.05 12.98
N GLN A 20 9.51 -12.11 12.73
CA GLN A 20 9.38 -12.92 11.52
C GLN A 20 7.97 -13.51 11.40
N GLY A 21 7.45 -14.14 12.46
CA GLY A 21 6.10 -14.69 12.47
C GLY A 21 5.00 -13.62 12.27
N ALA A 22 5.23 -12.39 12.75
CA ALA A 22 4.34 -11.27 12.48
C ALA A 22 4.33 -10.88 10.99
N CYS A 23 5.50 -10.78 10.35
CA CYS A 23 5.61 -10.50 8.92
C CYS A 23 5.01 -11.63 8.07
N GLU A 24 5.26 -12.89 8.43
CA GLU A 24 4.65 -14.05 7.76
C GLU A 24 3.12 -14.04 7.87
N ARG A 25 2.57 -13.68 9.03
CA ARG A 25 1.11 -13.51 9.19
C ARG A 25 0.56 -12.41 8.30
N ILE A 26 1.23 -11.26 8.21
CA ILE A 26 0.82 -10.17 7.32
C ILE A 26 0.83 -10.64 5.86
N LYS A 27 1.91 -11.29 5.42
CA LYS A 27 2.05 -11.79 4.04
C LYS A 27 1.08 -12.92 3.69
N ASN A 28 0.88 -13.87 4.60
CA ASN A 28 0.11 -15.09 4.35
C ASN A 28 -1.37 -14.98 4.73
N THR A 29 -1.81 -13.83 5.26
CA THR A 29 -3.23 -13.57 5.55
C THR A 29 -3.75 -12.45 4.63
N PRO A 30 -3.78 -12.67 3.30
CA PRO A 30 -4.39 -11.69 2.40
C PRO A 30 -5.89 -11.58 2.70
N LEU A 31 -6.51 -10.43 2.37
CA LEU A 31 -7.96 -10.34 2.53
C LEU A 31 -8.64 -11.37 1.61
N PRO A 32 -9.85 -11.83 1.97
CA PRO A 32 -10.58 -12.74 1.13
C PRO A 32 -10.71 -12.17 -0.28
N ARG A 33 -10.36 -12.94 -1.33
CA ARG A 33 -10.46 -12.50 -2.74
C ARG A 33 -11.83 -11.94 -3.14
N GLN A 34 -12.87 -12.37 -2.43
CA GLN A 34 -14.22 -11.83 -2.61
C GLN A 34 -14.30 -10.35 -2.24
N TYR A 35 -13.61 -9.91 -1.19
CA TYR A 35 -13.58 -8.53 -0.75
C TYR A 35 -12.98 -7.59 -1.81
N ASP A 36 -11.81 -7.95 -2.35
CA ASP A 36 -11.17 -7.20 -3.45
C ASP A 36 -12.10 -7.11 -4.67
N PHE A 37 -12.63 -8.26 -5.11
CA PHE A 37 -13.54 -8.31 -6.26
C PHE A 37 -14.82 -7.47 -6.06
N PHE A 38 -15.50 -7.60 -4.92
CA PHE A 38 -16.75 -6.88 -4.66
C PHE A 38 -16.51 -5.38 -4.49
N THR A 39 -15.42 -4.98 -3.82
CA THR A 39 -15.06 -3.57 -3.66
C THR A 39 -14.84 -2.91 -5.01
N ARG A 40 -14.06 -3.56 -5.88
CA ARG A 40 -13.85 -3.10 -7.25
C ARG A 40 -15.17 -3.03 -8.04
N LEU A 41 -15.97 -4.10 -7.98
CA LEU A 41 -17.27 -4.15 -8.65
C LEU A 41 -18.19 -2.99 -8.23
N PHE A 42 -18.27 -2.71 -6.93
CA PHE A 42 -19.11 -1.63 -6.40
C PHE A 42 -18.65 -0.25 -6.88
N VAL A 43 -17.34 0.00 -6.94
CA VAL A 43 -16.81 1.28 -7.47
C VAL A 43 -17.15 1.44 -8.95
N TRP A 44 -17.05 0.37 -9.75
CA TRP A 44 -17.43 0.41 -11.16
C TRP A 44 -18.94 0.61 -11.38
N VAL A 45 -19.78 -0.08 -10.61
CA VAL A 45 -21.24 0.10 -10.65
C VAL A 45 -21.60 1.51 -10.22
N PHE A 46 -21.01 2.01 -9.14
CA PHE A 46 -21.21 3.38 -8.65
C PHE A 46 -20.81 4.41 -9.71
N ALA A 47 -19.60 4.31 -10.27
CA ALA A 47 -19.12 5.21 -11.32
C ALA A 47 -20.02 5.24 -12.56
N THR A 48 -20.59 4.09 -12.93
CA THR A 48 -21.52 3.97 -14.07
C THR A 48 -22.89 4.57 -13.77
N LEU A 49 -23.40 4.41 -12.55
CA LEU A 49 -24.70 4.96 -12.12
C LEU A 49 -24.64 6.45 -11.78
N LEU A 50 -23.47 6.96 -11.41
CA LEU A 50 -23.24 8.36 -11.02
C LEU A 50 -23.77 9.41 -12.01
N PRO A 51 -23.50 9.34 -13.33
CA PRO A 51 -24.03 10.32 -14.28
C PRO A 51 -25.57 10.33 -14.33
N PHE A 52 -26.23 9.18 -14.17
CA PHE A 52 -27.69 9.10 -14.13
C PHE A 52 -28.27 9.75 -12.86
N GLY A 53 -27.59 9.58 -11.72
CA GLY A 53 -27.96 10.25 -10.48
C GLY A 53 -27.81 11.77 -10.58
N LEU A 54 -26.70 12.25 -11.14
CA LEU A 54 -26.43 13.68 -11.33
C LEU A 54 -27.36 14.34 -12.35
N LEU A 55 -27.83 13.59 -13.37
CA LEU A 55 -28.77 14.10 -14.37
C LEU A 55 -30.03 14.69 -13.72
N SER A 56 -30.52 14.09 -12.64
CA SER A 56 -31.71 14.54 -11.90
C SER A 56 -31.60 15.97 -11.34
N LEU A 57 -30.37 16.45 -11.08
CA LEU A 57 -30.13 17.80 -10.55
C LEU A 57 -30.28 18.90 -11.60
N PHE A 58 -30.17 18.54 -12.88
CA PHE A 58 -30.20 19.48 -14.02
C PHE A 58 -31.52 19.41 -14.82
N LEU A 59 -32.47 18.59 -14.36
CA LEU A 59 -33.84 18.51 -14.86
C LEU A 59 -34.72 19.52 -14.11
N GLN A 60 -35.14 20.59 -14.79
CA GLN A 60 -36.19 21.49 -14.31
C GLN A 60 -37.47 21.20 -15.12
N GLY A 61 -38.30 20.28 -14.64
CA GLY A 61 -39.44 19.76 -15.40
C GLY A 61 -39.00 18.82 -16.53
N ASP A 62 -39.63 18.94 -17.70
CA ASP A 62 -39.37 18.09 -18.89
C ASP A 62 -38.29 18.67 -19.83
N GLN A 63 -37.65 19.78 -19.45
CA GLN A 63 -36.64 20.46 -20.26
C GLN A 63 -35.24 20.24 -19.69
N PHE A 64 -34.32 19.83 -20.57
CA PHE A 64 -32.89 19.78 -20.26
C PHE A 64 -32.32 21.19 -20.22
N SER A 65 -31.77 21.58 -19.08
CA SER A 65 -30.97 22.81 -19.01
C SER A 65 -29.69 22.64 -19.86
N PRO A 66 -29.19 23.70 -20.54
CA PRO A 66 -27.91 23.63 -21.26
C PRO A 66 -26.72 23.31 -20.34
N ALA A 67 -26.88 23.51 -19.02
CA ALA A 67 -25.93 23.09 -18.00
C ALA A 67 -25.83 21.56 -17.81
N ALA A 68 -26.76 20.76 -18.36
CA ALA A 68 -26.72 19.30 -18.28
C ALA A 68 -25.45 18.69 -18.89
N TRP A 69 -24.80 19.39 -19.83
CA TRP A 69 -23.50 18.97 -20.37
C TRP A 69 -22.38 18.94 -19.32
N LEU A 70 -22.51 19.70 -18.21
CA LEU A 70 -21.56 19.68 -17.09
C LEU A 70 -21.61 18.38 -16.28
N VAL A 71 -22.65 17.57 -16.42
CA VAL A 71 -22.77 16.26 -15.77
C VAL A 71 -21.62 15.33 -16.18
N VAL A 72 -21.20 15.38 -17.45
CA VAL A 72 -20.11 14.53 -17.97
C VAL A 72 -18.77 14.83 -17.26
N PRO A 73 -18.20 16.05 -17.29
CA PRO A 73 -16.95 16.31 -16.61
C PRO A 73 -17.06 16.15 -15.08
N LEU A 74 -18.19 16.53 -14.48
CA LEU A 74 -18.40 16.38 -13.03
C LEU A 74 -18.41 14.90 -12.61
N SER A 75 -19.10 14.06 -13.36
CA SER A 75 -19.16 12.62 -13.09
C SER A 75 -17.80 11.94 -13.24
N VAL A 76 -17.03 12.31 -14.27
CA VAL A 76 -15.68 11.79 -14.49
C VAL A 76 -14.75 12.15 -13.32
N VAL A 77 -14.80 13.38 -12.83
CA VAL A 77 -13.97 13.80 -11.67
C VAL A 77 -14.33 13.01 -10.42
N ILE A 78 -15.62 12.87 -10.10
CA ILE A 78 -16.05 12.11 -8.93
C ILE A 78 -15.68 10.63 -9.06
N ALA A 79 -15.96 10.02 -10.22
CA ALA A 79 -15.60 8.63 -10.49
C ALA A 79 -14.07 8.40 -10.41
N ALA A 80 -13.27 9.36 -10.88
CA ALA A 80 -11.81 9.29 -10.79
C ALA A 80 -11.34 9.26 -9.33
N VAL A 81 -11.92 10.08 -8.44
CA VAL A 81 -11.58 10.08 -7.01
C VAL A 81 -11.84 8.70 -6.38
N PHE A 82 -13.03 8.13 -6.60
CA PHE A 82 -13.36 6.80 -6.06
C PHE A 82 -12.49 5.69 -6.65
N THR A 83 -12.14 5.78 -7.92
CA THR A 83 -11.25 4.81 -8.58
C THR A 83 -9.82 4.90 -8.05
N ILE A 84 -9.30 6.10 -7.83
CA ILE A 84 -7.96 6.29 -7.24
C ILE A 84 -7.93 5.77 -5.80
N MET A 85 -9.00 6.02 -5.03
CA MET A 85 -9.13 5.53 -3.66
C MET A 85 -9.12 3.99 -3.60
N GLU A 86 -9.87 3.32 -4.49
CA GLU A 86 -9.88 1.86 -4.58
C GLU A 86 -8.51 1.29 -4.96
N LYS A 87 -7.86 1.85 -6.00
CA LYS A 87 -6.52 1.40 -6.40
C LYS A 87 -5.45 1.61 -5.33
N THR A 88 -5.53 2.73 -4.61
CA THR A 88 -4.63 3.00 -3.48
C THR A 88 -4.88 2.00 -2.35
N GLY A 89 -6.14 1.66 -2.07
CA GLY A 89 -6.49 0.62 -1.10
C GLY A 89 -5.89 -0.73 -1.48
N ALA A 90 -6.08 -1.17 -2.72
CA ALA A 90 -5.53 -2.42 -3.23
C ALA A 90 -4.00 -2.45 -3.23
N ALA A 91 -3.34 -1.32 -3.49
CA ALA A 91 -1.88 -1.22 -3.40
C ALA A 91 -1.36 -1.40 -1.96
N ASN A 92 -2.11 -0.93 -0.97
CA ASN A 92 -1.73 -1.04 0.45
C ASN A 92 -2.06 -2.41 1.08
N GLU A 93 -2.81 -3.26 0.38
CA GLU A 93 -3.19 -4.58 0.89
C GLU A 93 -2.00 -5.55 0.96
N ASP A 94 -1.08 -5.45 0.01
CA ASP A 94 0.10 -6.32 -0.12
C ASP A 94 1.42 -5.52 0.00
N PRO A 95 1.88 -5.15 1.22
CA PRO A 95 2.99 -4.22 1.42
C PRO A 95 4.39 -4.81 1.12
N PHE A 96 4.48 -6.09 0.77
CA PHE A 96 5.73 -6.84 0.62
C PHE A 96 5.81 -7.56 -0.76
N GLU A 97 5.31 -6.93 -1.83
CA GLU A 97 5.37 -7.45 -3.20
C GLU A 97 6.45 -6.78 -4.05
N ASN A 98 7.31 -5.95 -3.44
CA ASN A 98 8.36 -5.17 -4.11
C ASN A 98 7.83 -4.25 -5.22
N ARG A 99 6.63 -3.69 -5.04
CA ARG A 99 6.12 -2.61 -5.89
C ARG A 99 6.73 -1.28 -5.46
N VAL A 100 6.63 -0.28 -6.34
CA VAL A 100 7.13 1.09 -6.12
C VAL A 100 6.52 1.76 -4.87
N THR A 101 5.32 1.34 -4.49
CA THR A 101 4.56 1.85 -3.34
C THR A 101 4.72 1.03 -2.08
N ASP A 102 5.45 -0.08 -2.15
CA ASP A 102 5.59 -1.05 -1.06
C ASP A 102 6.69 -0.61 -0.08
N VAL A 103 6.83 -1.37 1.00
CA VAL A 103 7.93 -1.17 1.95
C VAL A 103 9.26 -1.53 1.26
N PRO A 104 10.28 -0.65 1.31
CA PRO A 104 11.56 -0.88 0.64
C PRO A 104 12.43 -1.88 1.43
N LEU A 105 12.11 -3.16 1.31
CA LEU A 105 12.77 -4.23 2.04
C LEU A 105 14.27 -4.31 1.70
N THR A 106 14.67 -4.01 0.46
CA THR A 106 16.08 -4.11 0.04
C THR A 106 16.91 -3.04 0.74
N ALA A 107 16.43 -1.80 0.81
CA ALA A 107 17.10 -0.71 1.50
C ALA A 107 17.09 -0.89 3.02
N LEU A 108 16.03 -1.46 3.59
CA LEU A 108 16.02 -1.85 5.01
C LEU A 108 17.09 -2.92 5.27
N CYS A 109 17.19 -3.94 4.44
CA CYS A 109 18.25 -4.95 4.54
C CYS A 109 19.65 -4.36 4.36
N ASN A 110 19.86 -3.46 3.39
CA ASN A 110 21.13 -2.75 3.21
C ASN A 110 21.50 -1.92 4.44
N THR A 111 20.53 -1.27 5.08
CA THR A 111 20.75 -0.51 6.32
C THR A 111 21.17 -1.45 7.46
N ILE A 112 20.46 -2.55 7.67
CA ILE A 112 20.80 -3.55 8.70
C ILE A 112 22.20 -4.14 8.45
N GLU A 113 22.53 -4.48 7.20
CA GLU A 113 23.85 -5.02 6.85
C GLU A 113 24.98 -4.01 7.18
N ARG A 114 24.76 -2.73 6.84
CA ARG A 114 25.72 -1.67 7.16
C ARG A 114 25.90 -1.51 8.66
N ASP A 115 24.80 -1.42 9.42
CA ASP A 115 24.84 -1.23 10.88
C ASP A 115 25.60 -2.38 11.57
N LEU A 116 25.41 -3.62 11.13
CA LEU A 116 26.14 -4.78 11.67
C LEU A 116 27.63 -4.73 11.32
N LYS A 117 27.99 -4.38 10.08
CA LYS A 117 29.39 -4.25 9.67
C LYS A 117 30.11 -3.10 10.38
N GLU A 118 29.43 -1.98 10.60
CA GLU A 118 29.94 -0.85 11.38
C GLU A 118 30.22 -1.26 12.82
N GLN A 119 29.31 -2.02 13.46
CA GLN A 119 29.53 -2.56 14.81
C GLN A 119 30.71 -3.54 14.89
N LEU A 120 30.98 -4.28 13.81
CA LEU A 120 32.15 -5.17 13.69
C LEU A 120 33.46 -4.42 13.37
N GLY A 121 33.41 -3.12 13.12
CA GLY A 121 34.57 -2.31 12.75
C GLY A 121 35.08 -2.57 11.33
N GLU A 122 34.25 -3.12 10.44
CA GLU A 122 34.62 -3.37 9.05
C GLU A 122 34.67 -2.05 8.25
N ALA A 123 35.76 -1.85 7.51
CA ALA A 123 35.92 -0.66 6.65
C ALA A 123 35.17 -0.77 5.31
N ALA A 124 34.85 -1.99 4.87
CA ALA A 124 34.19 -2.26 3.59
C ALA A 124 32.68 -2.35 3.76
N LEU A 125 32.03 -1.19 3.86
CA LEU A 125 30.57 -1.09 3.95
C LEU A 125 29.94 -1.20 2.56
N PRO A 126 28.83 -1.95 2.39
CA PRO A 126 28.09 -1.96 1.13
C PRO A 126 27.56 -0.55 0.84
N GLU A 127 27.46 -0.19 -0.43
CA GLU A 127 26.98 1.15 -0.82
C GLU A 127 25.58 1.40 -0.25
N LYS A 128 25.37 2.60 0.32
CA LYS A 128 24.08 2.97 0.89
C LYS A 128 23.10 3.13 -0.26
N LEU A 129 22.02 2.35 -0.25
CA LEU A 129 20.96 2.51 -1.23
C LEU A 129 20.28 3.87 -1.04
N LEU A 130 20.38 4.70 -2.06
CA LEU A 130 19.72 6.02 -2.13
C LEU A 130 18.45 5.92 -2.98
N PRO A 131 17.48 6.81 -2.76
CA PRO A 131 16.29 6.85 -3.61
C PRO A 131 16.68 7.08 -5.07
N VAL A 132 16.20 6.22 -5.97
CA VAL A 132 16.31 6.39 -7.42
C VAL A 132 14.98 6.94 -7.90
N ASP A 133 14.99 8.14 -8.49
CA ASP A 133 13.78 8.84 -8.96
C ASP A 133 12.71 9.06 -7.88
N GLY A 134 13.14 9.22 -6.62
CA GLY A 134 12.25 9.40 -5.47
C GLY A 134 11.72 8.11 -4.85
N TYR A 135 12.10 6.95 -5.38
CA TYR A 135 11.70 5.64 -4.87
C TYR A 135 12.88 4.91 -4.24
N LEU A 136 12.63 4.29 -3.10
CA LEU A 136 13.56 3.40 -2.42
C LEU A 136 13.06 1.96 -2.69
N TRP A 137 13.99 1.03 -2.89
CA TRP A 137 13.71 -0.37 -3.17
C TRP A 137 14.29 -1.24 -2.06
#